data_AF-A0A3D8MQU7-F1
#
_entry.id   AF-A0A3D8MQU7-F1
#
_cell.length_a   1.000
_cell.length_b   1.000
_cell.length_c   1.000
_cell.angle_alpha   90.00
_cell.angle_beta   90.00
_cell.angle_gamma   90.00
#
_symmetry.space_group_name_H-M   'P 1'
#
loop_
_entity.id
_entity.type
_entity.pdbx_description
1 polymer ?
#
loop_
_entity_poly.entity_id
_entity_poly.type
_entity_poly.pdbx_seq_one_letter_code
_entity_poly.pdbx_strand_id
1 'polypeptide(L)'
;MAKAMQEEAQVRSTRVYLELIERGIAEGECGDRGEFFEAMAALMHGDVDLATERFRHAQRHLPPPFGAMASYGLARCEVMRGRSGVAMRVFKKLATCDAPAEIRRLAWLEVEALAITRDDRLTRRKAREALDQLDGELKPVPTGTT
;
A
#
# COMPACT_ATOMS: atom_id res chain seq x y z
N MET A 1 7.63 -12.69 -24.76
CA MET A 1 6.22 -12.42 -25.11
C MET A 1 5.31 -12.39 -23.88
N ALA A 2 5.28 -13.41 -23.00
CA ALA A 2 4.42 -13.40 -21.81
C ALA A 2 4.64 -12.23 -20.82
N LYS A 3 5.90 -11.84 -20.57
CA LYS A 3 6.24 -10.72 -19.68
C LYS A 3 5.77 -9.36 -20.21
N ALA A 4 5.86 -9.14 -21.53
CA ALA A 4 5.42 -7.90 -22.18
C ALA A 4 3.89 -7.76 -22.14
N MET A 5 3.15 -8.86 -22.36
CA MET A 5 1.69 -8.85 -22.25
C MET A 5 1.20 -8.61 -20.81
N GLN A 6 1.92 -9.12 -19.80
CA GLN A 6 1.62 -8.85 -18.39
C GLN A 6 1.90 -7.38 -18.03
N GLU A 7 3.00 -6.81 -18.54
CA GLU A 7 3.36 -5.42 -18.33
C GLU A 7 2.36 -4.46 -18.99
N GLU A 8 1.92 -4.74 -20.23
CA GLU A 8 0.87 -3.97 -20.91
C GLU A 8 -0.49 -4.04 -20.19
N ALA A 9 -0.88 -5.23 -19.70
CA ALA A 9 -2.12 -5.39 -18.94
C ALA A 9 -2.08 -4.63 -17.61
N GLN A 10 -0.92 -4.63 -16.94
CA GLN A 10 -0.71 -3.91 -15.69
C GLN A 10 -0.77 -2.40 -15.89
N VAL A 11 -0.08 -1.87 -16.91
CA VAL A 11 -0.11 -0.44 -17.25
C VAL A 11 -1.53 0.01 -17.60
N ARG A 12 -2.26 -0.79 -18.37
CA ARG A 12 -3.66 -0.51 -18.72
C ARG A 12 -4.55 -0.46 -17.49
N SER A 13 -4.36 -1.39 -16.56
CA SER A 13 -5.12 -1.45 -15.30
C SER A 13 -4.83 -0.23 -14.41
N THR A 14 -3.56 0.14 -14.24
CA THR A 14 -3.15 1.33 -13.47
C THR A 14 -3.77 2.60 -14.03
N ARG A 15 -3.78 2.76 -15.37
CA ARG A 15 -4.39 3.91 -16.03
C ARG A 15 -5.90 4.01 -15.75
N VAL A 16 -6.63 2.89 -15.88
CA VAL A 16 -8.07 2.87 -15.61
C VAL A 16 -8.37 3.26 -14.16
N TYR A 17 -7.59 2.77 -13.20
CA TYR A 17 -7.77 3.14 -11.79
C TYR A 17 -7.46 4.61 -11.52
N LEU A 18 -6.44 5.16 -12.16
CA LEU A 18 -6.10 6.57 -12.04
C LEU A 18 -7.23 7.46 -12.56
N GLU A 19 -7.76 7.16 -13.74
CA GLU A 19 -8.87 7.88 -14.35
C GLU A 19 -10.12 7.85 -13.44
N LEU A 20 -10.39 6.73 -12.78
CA LEU A 20 -11.50 6.61 -11.81
C LEU A 20 -11.27 7.46 -10.56
N ILE A 21 -10.04 7.47 -10.02
CA ILE A 21 -9.68 8.28 -8.86
C ILE A 21 -9.83 9.77 -9.19
N GLU A 22 -9.25 10.20 -10.30
CA GLU A 22 -9.28 11.61 -10.74
C GLU A 22 -10.71 12.09 -10.97
N ARG A 23 -11.55 11.25 -11.60
CA ARG A 23 -12.96 11.57 -11.78
C ARG A 23 -13.68 11.71 -10.44
N GLY A 24 -13.50 10.77 -9.52
CA GLY A 24 -14.12 10.83 -8.19
C GLY A 24 -13.68 12.05 -7.37
N ILE A 25 -12.43 12.50 -7.54
CA ILE A 25 -11.94 13.75 -6.94
C ILE A 25 -12.64 14.96 -7.59
N ALA A 26 -12.67 15.03 -8.91
CA ALA A 26 -13.25 16.16 -9.65
C ALA A 26 -14.76 16.30 -9.42
N GLU A 27 -15.47 15.19 -9.28
CA GLU A 27 -16.91 15.12 -9.02
C GLU A 27 -17.24 15.30 -7.52
N GLY A 28 -16.23 15.39 -6.64
CA GLY A 28 -16.42 15.56 -5.20
C GLY A 28 -16.91 14.30 -4.46
N GLU A 29 -16.90 13.14 -5.12
CA GLU A 29 -17.41 11.86 -4.57
C GLU A 29 -16.56 11.35 -3.39
N CYS A 30 -15.31 11.80 -3.29
CA CYS A 30 -14.42 11.39 -2.22
C CYS A 30 -14.80 11.97 -0.84
N GLY A 31 -15.55 13.08 -0.80
CA GLY A 31 -15.89 13.80 0.44
C GLY A 31 -14.64 14.13 1.28
N ASP A 32 -14.73 13.95 2.59
CA ASP A 32 -13.62 14.19 3.53
C ASP A 32 -12.36 13.36 3.24
N ARG A 33 -12.48 12.29 2.43
CA ARG A 33 -11.35 11.42 2.06
C ARG A 33 -10.59 11.92 0.84
N GLY A 34 -10.99 13.05 0.26
CA GLY A 34 -10.41 13.61 -0.97
C GLY A 34 -8.90 13.65 -0.95
N GLU A 35 -8.30 14.13 0.14
CA GLU A 35 -6.84 14.24 0.27
C GLU A 35 -6.11 12.89 0.21
N PHE A 36 -6.72 11.81 0.69
CA PHE A 36 -6.14 10.48 0.55
C PHE A 36 -6.09 10.05 -0.92
N PHE A 37 -7.17 10.30 -1.66
CA PHE A 37 -7.26 9.96 -3.07
C PHE A 37 -6.38 10.88 -3.93
N GLU A 38 -6.26 12.16 -3.59
CA GLU A 38 -5.28 13.08 -4.18
C GLU A 38 -3.85 12.58 -3.99
N ALA A 39 -3.53 12.10 -2.78
CA ALA A 39 -2.22 11.52 -2.51
C ALA A 39 -1.94 10.27 -3.36
N MET A 40 -2.94 9.41 -3.54
CA MET A 40 -2.85 8.24 -4.39
C MET A 40 -2.65 8.61 -5.86
N ALA A 41 -3.42 9.58 -6.37
CA ALA A 41 -3.28 10.07 -7.75
C ALA A 41 -1.89 10.67 -7.98
N ALA A 42 -1.42 11.53 -7.07
CA ALA A 42 -0.08 12.11 -7.13
C ALA A 42 1.01 11.04 -7.14
N LEU A 43 0.88 10.00 -6.29
CA LEU A 43 1.81 8.88 -6.25
C LEU A 43 1.83 8.09 -7.58
N MET A 44 0.66 7.87 -8.19
CA MET A 44 0.53 7.17 -9.47
C MET A 44 1.10 7.97 -10.64
N HIS A 45 1.04 9.31 -10.58
CA HIS A 45 1.72 10.21 -11.52
C HIS A 45 3.23 10.33 -11.28
N GLY A 46 3.72 9.81 -10.15
CA GLY A 46 5.13 9.96 -9.76
C GLY A 46 5.46 11.31 -9.12
N ASP A 47 4.46 12.13 -8.79
CA ASP A 47 4.64 13.34 -7.97
C ASP A 47 4.74 12.95 -6.49
N VAL A 48 5.94 12.50 -6.11
CA VAL A 48 6.23 11.99 -4.77
C VAL A 48 6.12 13.08 -3.69
N ASP A 49 6.39 14.33 -4.05
CA ASP A 49 6.37 15.44 -3.09
C ASP A 49 4.93 15.81 -2.73
N LEU A 50 4.06 15.99 -3.73
CA LEU A 50 2.64 16.20 -3.51
C LEU A 50 1.99 15.01 -2.79
N ALA A 51 2.30 13.78 -3.21
CA ALA A 51 1.80 12.57 -2.55
C ALA A 51 2.18 12.55 -1.07
N THR A 52 3.42 12.90 -0.74
CA THR A 52 3.90 12.92 0.65
C THR A 52 3.16 13.94 1.50
N GLU A 53 2.93 15.14 0.98
CA GLU A 53 2.19 16.19 1.68
C GLU A 53 0.76 15.73 1.99
N ARG A 54 0.06 15.24 0.97
CA ARG A 54 -1.32 14.79 1.08
C ARG A 54 -1.48 13.57 1.97
N PHE A 55 -0.58 12.59 1.89
CA PHE A 55 -0.60 11.45 2.83
C PHE A 55 -0.31 11.87 4.27
N ARG A 56 0.56 12.85 4.54
CA ARG A 56 0.78 13.35 5.91
C ARG A 56 -0.48 14.00 6.47
N HIS A 57 -1.21 14.74 5.65
CA HIS A 57 -2.46 15.35 6.08
C HIS A 57 -3.52 14.27 6.33
N ALA A 58 -3.71 13.35 5.38
CA ALA A 58 -4.62 12.22 5.51
C ALA A 58 -4.34 11.37 6.76
N GLN A 59 -3.07 11.11 7.05
CA GLN A 59 -2.63 10.33 8.21
C GLN A 59 -3.09 10.95 9.55
N ARG A 60 -3.11 12.28 9.64
CA ARG A 60 -3.42 13.00 10.89
C ARG A 60 -4.92 13.24 11.09
N HIS A 61 -5.67 13.38 10.00
CA HIS A 61 -7.03 13.91 10.07
C HIS A 61 -8.11 12.90 9.65
N LEU A 62 -7.75 11.85 8.90
CA LEU A 62 -8.75 10.86 8.47
C LEU A 62 -8.89 9.73 9.47
N PRO A 63 -10.12 9.26 9.70
CA PRO A 63 -10.37 8.13 10.59
C PRO A 63 -9.78 6.83 10.03
N PRO A 64 -9.65 5.78 10.86
CA PRO A 64 -9.34 4.44 10.36
C PRO A 64 -10.30 4.02 9.23
N PRO A 65 -9.82 3.33 8.18
CA PRO A 65 -8.46 2.79 8.03
C PRO A 65 -7.46 3.77 7.35
N PHE A 66 -7.89 4.98 6.98
CA PHE A 66 -7.10 5.88 6.13
C PHE A 66 -5.79 6.32 6.77
N GLY A 67 -5.73 6.46 8.09
CA GLY A 67 -4.47 6.75 8.78
C GLY A 67 -3.38 5.69 8.53
N ALA A 68 -3.75 4.41 8.56
CA ALA A 68 -2.84 3.29 8.30
C ALA A 68 -2.49 3.19 6.80
N MET A 69 -3.47 3.40 5.92
CA MET A 69 -3.24 3.43 4.46
C MET A 69 -2.34 4.59 4.05
N ALA A 70 -2.52 5.78 4.64
CA ALA A 70 -1.67 6.94 4.40
C ALA A 70 -0.25 6.70 4.90
N SER A 71 -0.09 6.03 6.05
CA SER A 71 1.22 5.59 6.54
C SER A 71 1.92 4.64 5.56
N TYR A 72 1.17 3.73 4.94
CA TYR A 72 1.68 2.86 3.88
C TYR A 72 2.09 3.66 2.64
N GLY A 73 1.26 4.61 2.20
CA GLY A 73 1.57 5.53 1.10
C GLY A 73 2.84 6.36 1.34
N LEU A 74 3.04 6.87 2.56
CA LEU A 74 4.27 7.55 2.95
C LEU A 74 5.50 6.64 2.84
N ALA A 75 5.39 5.39 3.29
CA ALA A 75 6.48 4.43 3.16
C ALA A 75 6.81 4.14 1.68
N ARG A 76 5.80 4.05 0.80
CA ARG A 76 6.00 3.92 -0.65
C ARG A 76 6.68 5.16 -1.26
N CYS A 77 6.33 6.36 -0.82
CA CYS A 77 7.03 7.59 -1.21
C CYS A 77 8.53 7.52 -0.86
N GLU A 78 8.87 7.01 0.34
CA GLU A 78 10.27 6.83 0.74
C GLU A 78 11.00 5.77 -0.09
N VAL A 79 10.32 4.70 -0.55
CA VAL A 79 10.88 3.76 -1.52
C VAL A 79 11.20 4.46 -2.84
N MET A 80 10.29 5.26 -3.37
CA MET A 80 10.50 6.00 -4.63
C MET A 80 11.64 7.03 -4.53
N ARG A 81 11.88 7.58 -3.34
CA ARG A 81 13.03 8.45 -3.03
C ARG A 81 14.34 7.68 -2.81
N GLY A 82 14.36 6.35 -2.93
CA GLY A 82 15.54 5.51 -2.67
C GLY A 82 15.88 5.36 -1.18
N ARG A 83 14.99 5.77 -0.26
CA ARG A 83 15.19 5.72 1.20
C ARG A 83 14.64 4.42 1.79
N SER A 84 15.03 3.29 1.22
CA SER A 84 14.49 1.95 1.55
C SER A 84 14.65 1.56 3.03
N GLY A 85 15.68 2.06 3.72
CA GLY A 85 15.83 1.82 5.17
C GLY A 85 14.78 2.53 6.03
N VAL A 86 14.32 3.71 5.59
CA VAL A 86 13.22 4.43 6.25
C VAL A 86 11.91 3.71 5.96
N ALA A 87 11.65 3.40 4.69
CA ALA A 87 10.47 2.65 4.27
C ALA A 87 10.32 1.32 5.03
N MET A 88 11.41 0.54 5.12
CA MET A 88 11.45 -0.73 5.86
C MET A 88 11.00 -0.59 7.32
N ARG A 89 11.44 0.46 8.03
CA ARG A 89 11.02 0.69 9.42
C ARG A 89 9.54 0.99 9.52
N VAL A 90 9.00 1.78 8.59
CA VAL A 90 7.57 2.12 8.57
C VAL A 90 6.72 0.89 8.24
N PHE A 91 7.10 0.12 7.22
CA PHE A 91 6.39 -1.10 6.86
C PHE A 91 6.41 -2.12 8.01
N LYS A 92 7.57 -2.38 8.64
CA LYS A 92 7.63 -3.27 9.82
C LYS A 92 6.70 -2.80 10.93
N LYS A 93 6.68 -1.50 11.24
CA LYS A 93 5.79 -0.93 12.26
C LYS A 93 4.31 -1.15 11.91
N LEU A 94 3.91 -0.89 10.66
CA LEU A 94 2.54 -1.11 10.19
C LEU A 94 2.15 -2.58 10.23
N ALA A 95 3.08 -3.46 9.84
CA ALA A 95 2.86 -4.88 9.76
C ALA A 95 2.64 -5.55 11.14
N THR A 96 3.11 -4.93 12.22
CA THR A 96 3.04 -5.45 13.59
C THR A 96 2.10 -4.66 14.52
N CYS A 97 1.48 -3.58 14.05
CA CYS A 97 0.53 -2.81 14.87
C CYS A 97 -0.91 -3.30 14.69
N ASP A 98 -1.87 -2.65 15.35
CA ASP A 98 -3.31 -2.97 15.26
C ASP A 98 -3.96 -2.39 13.99
N ALA A 99 -3.24 -2.35 12.86
CA ALA A 99 -3.82 -1.99 11.58
C ALA A 99 -4.71 -3.14 11.04
N PRO A 100 -5.69 -2.83 10.16
CA PRO A 100 -6.46 -3.84 9.44
C PRO A 100 -5.56 -4.93 8.82
N ALA A 101 -6.00 -6.18 8.87
CA ALA A 101 -5.21 -7.34 8.46
C ALA A 101 -4.70 -7.22 7.02
N GLU A 102 -5.50 -6.66 6.12
CA GLU A 102 -5.14 -6.41 4.73
C GLU A 102 -3.97 -5.42 4.61
N ILE A 103 -3.96 -4.36 5.43
CA ILE A 103 -2.87 -3.37 5.46
C ILE A 103 -1.61 -3.99 6.04
N ARG A 104 -1.73 -4.79 7.11
CA ARG A 104 -0.58 -5.52 7.69
C ARG A 104 0.02 -6.48 6.68
N ARG A 105 -0.83 -7.21 5.94
CA ARG A 105 -0.41 -8.11 4.88
C ARG A 105 0.35 -7.38 3.77
N LEU A 106 -0.19 -6.25 3.28
CA LEU A 106 0.51 -5.41 2.30
C LEU A 106 1.87 -4.93 2.82
N ALA A 107 1.93 -4.50 4.08
CA ALA A 107 3.18 -4.07 4.69
C ALA A 107 4.20 -5.23 4.80
N TRP A 108 3.78 -6.45 5.14
CA TRP A 108 4.68 -7.61 5.15
C TRP A 108 5.21 -7.98 3.76
N LEU A 109 4.39 -7.86 2.71
CA LEU A 109 4.84 -8.06 1.32
C LEU A 109 5.95 -7.06 0.95
N GLU A 110 5.79 -5.80 1.33
CA GLU A 110 6.82 -4.77 1.11
C GLU A 110 8.09 -5.02 1.93
N VAL A 111 7.96 -5.48 3.18
CA VAL A 111 9.11 -5.90 4.01
C VAL A 111 9.86 -7.06 3.35
N GLU A 112 9.15 -8.05 2.83
CA GLU A 112 9.76 -9.18 2.14
C GLU A 112 10.50 -8.74 0.87
N ALA A 113 9.85 -7.93 0.03
CA ALA A 113 10.45 -7.41 -1.20
C ALA A 113 11.72 -6.60 -0.91
N LEU A 114 11.67 -5.69 0.06
CA LEU A 114 12.84 -4.91 0.47
C LEU A 114 13.93 -5.79 1.10
N ALA A 115 13.58 -6.86 1.81
CA ALA A 115 14.57 -7.80 2.36
C ALA A 115 15.28 -8.59 1.26
N ILE A 116 14.56 -9.02 0.21
CA ILE A 116 15.13 -9.68 -0.96
C ILE A 116 16.15 -8.76 -1.66
N THR A 117 15.80 -7.49 -1.90
CA THR A 117 16.72 -6.54 -2.57
C THR A 117 18.00 -6.28 -1.78
N ARG A 118 18.02 -6.57 -0.48
CA ARG A 118 19.15 -6.37 0.45
C ARG A 118 19.88 -7.67 0.83
N ASP A 119 19.47 -8.81 0.29
CA ASP A 119 19.88 -10.17 0.71
C ASP A 119 19.75 -10.40 2.24
N ASP A 120 18.76 -9.77 2.88
CA ASP A 120 18.45 -9.98 4.30
C ASP A 120 17.57 -11.22 4.48
N ARG A 121 18.22 -12.39 4.52
CA ARG A 121 17.56 -13.69 4.64
C ARG A 121 16.71 -13.83 5.91
N LEU A 122 17.14 -13.24 7.02
CA LEU A 122 16.43 -13.33 8.29
C LEU A 122 15.12 -12.55 8.24
N THR A 123 15.16 -11.30 7.77
CA THR A 123 13.93 -10.49 7.63
C THR A 123 12.99 -11.11 6.61
N ARG A 124 13.51 -11.62 5.49
CA ARG A 124 12.71 -12.30 4.48
C ARG A 124 11.94 -13.49 5.06
N ARG A 125 12.63 -14.37 5.81
CA ARG A 125 11.99 -15.54 6.43
C ARG A 125 10.89 -15.12 7.41
N LYS A 126 11.16 -14.14 8.27
CA LYS A 126 10.16 -13.61 9.22
C LYS A 126 8.93 -13.03 8.53
N ALA A 127 9.14 -12.29 7.44
CA ALA A 127 8.04 -11.73 6.66
C ALA A 127 7.19 -12.83 6.03
N ARG A 128 7.83 -13.88 5.49
CA ARG A 128 7.12 -15.04 4.93
C ARG A 128 6.28 -15.78 5.99
N GLU A 129 6.87 -16.08 7.14
CA GLU A 129 6.16 -16.72 8.26
C GLU A 129 4.94 -15.88 8.72
N ALA A 130 5.08 -14.56 8.80
CA ALA A 130 3.98 -13.67 9.17
C ALA A 130 2.88 -13.60 8.10
N LEU A 131 3.24 -13.65 6.81
CA LEU A 131 2.27 -13.72 5.71
C LEU A 131 1.48 -15.03 5.75
N ASP A 132 2.14 -16.16 6.00
CA ASP A 132 1.47 -17.46 6.08
C ASP A 132 0.46 -17.50 7.25
N GLN A 133 0.77 -16.85 8.36
CA GLN A 133 -0.14 -16.69 9.51
C GLN A 133 -1.36 -15.80 9.14
N LEU A 134 -1.11 -14.61 8.58
CA LEU A 134 -2.18 -13.68 8.17
C LEU A 134 -3.07 -14.25 7.07
N ASP A 135 -2.52 -15.01 6.12
CA ASP A 135 -3.29 -15.70 5.09
C ASP A 135 -4.18 -16.80 5.68
N GLY A 136 -3.81 -17.35 6.84
CA GLY A 136 -4.68 -18.21 7.65
C GLY A 136 -5.87 -17.46 8.25
N GLU A 137 -5.65 -16.23 8.74
CA GLU A 137 -6.68 -15.37 9.33
C GLU A 137 -7.67 -14.80 8.30
N LEU A 138 -7.17 -14.48 7.10
CA LEU A 138 -7.95 -13.86 6.02
C LEU A 138 -8.73 -14.88 5.16
N LYS A 139 -8.52 -16.19 5.36
CA LYS A 139 -9.33 -17.20 4.68
C LYS A 139 -10.79 -17.04 5.11
N PRO A 140 -11.73 -16.93 4.16
CA PRO A 140 -13.14 -16.95 4.52
C PRO A 140 -13.43 -18.27 5.23
N VAL A 141 -14.05 -18.20 6.41
CA VAL A 141 -14.71 -19.37 7.01
C VAL A 141 -15.61 -19.92 5.90
N PRO A 142 -15.51 -21.21 5.53
CA PRO A 142 -16.48 -21.77 4.60
C PRO A 142 -17.85 -21.50 5.22
N THR A 143 -18.67 -20.70 4.56
CA THR A 143 -20.10 -20.59 4.84
C THR A 143 -20.70 -21.93 4.47
N GLY A 144 -20.43 -22.93 5.31
CA GLY A 144 -21.21 -24.13 5.44
C GLY A 144 -22.44 -23.80 6.26
N THR A 145 -23.54 -24.48 5.91
CA THR A 145 -24.88 -24.44 6.53
C THR A 145 -25.64 -23.13 6.28
N THR A 146 -26.81 -23.14 5.63
CA THR A 146 -27.87 -24.16 5.48
C THR A 146 -28.65 -23.94 4.19
#